data_AF-E1Z7M1-F1
#
_entry.id   AF-E1Z7M1-F1
#
_cell.length_a   1.000
_cell.length_b   1.000
_cell.length_c   1.000
_cell.angle_alpha   90.00
_cell.angle_beta   90.00
_cell.angle_gamma   90.00
#
_symmetry.space_group_name_H-M   'P 1'
#
loop_
_entity.id
_entity.type
_entity.pdbx_description
1 polymer ?
#
loop_
_entity_poly.entity_id
_entity_poly.type
_entity_poly.pdbx_seq_one_letter_code
_entity_poly.pdbx_strand_id
1 'polypeptide(L)'
;MPWHPLSEFDRDRVERGRRLLQESEDHRGSRDLQLFVEGMDLTVQLHQLFLDKDGNRRQGLTAQETQQMFSPLMELLSSTVSYVLFGEGRGRTELLDLRHHLPVVANRTTNWAATTAAAAAALERHQRRVGCSPVVIAAEVRMVWLYQQMYVAEELLFREPGAPEARHRLDTALAANRQLVDLNPAAAGHLHSLYSSIRMLYRSGTGAEGVAFYRQALRKAEEQKEHTLKASLGISLAGALICGAAGPRWSREEVQGLLADAEQALNLCKPWLAQNYLAAQKKRLREQKQEFAELAARRPGESTLPAIDSVYMTAPPPPVLVCSGCGQLSTSLKKCSRCRAVAYCSRACHARHWKEGGHKQQCAQLVAGAGPSSGSS
;
A
#
# COMPACT_ATOMS: atom_id res chain seq x y z
N MET A 1 1.71 -4.54 -23.29
CA MET A 1 0.55 -5.43 -23.13
C MET A 1 -0.34 -5.25 -24.34
N PRO A 2 -0.83 -6.32 -24.98
CA PRO A 2 -1.90 -6.20 -25.97
C PRO A 2 -3.11 -5.54 -25.30
N TRP A 3 -3.73 -4.57 -25.98
CA TRP A 3 -4.99 -3.99 -25.55
C TRP A 3 -6.08 -5.02 -25.83
N HIS A 4 -6.67 -5.58 -24.77
CA HIS A 4 -7.81 -6.48 -24.93
C HIS A 4 -9.09 -5.64 -24.93
N PRO A 5 -10.02 -5.84 -25.88
CA PRO A 5 -11.31 -5.20 -25.79
C PRO A 5 -11.95 -5.52 -24.44
N LEU A 6 -12.60 -4.52 -23.83
CA LEU A 6 -13.30 -4.70 -22.56
C LEU A 6 -14.21 -5.91 -22.66
N SER A 7 -14.03 -6.83 -21.71
CA SER A 7 -14.80 -8.07 -21.68
C SER A 7 -16.28 -7.75 -21.51
N GLU A 8 -17.15 -8.63 -22.01
CA GLU A 8 -18.60 -8.53 -21.75
C GLU A 8 -18.90 -8.44 -20.24
N PHE A 9 -18.07 -9.11 -19.44
CA PHE A 9 -18.10 -9.06 -17.98
C PHE A 9 -17.84 -7.64 -17.42
N ASP A 10 -16.90 -6.89 -17.97
CA ASP A 10 -16.63 -5.52 -17.52
C ASP A 10 -17.81 -4.60 -17.86
N ARG A 11 -18.44 -4.79 -19.02
CA ARG A 11 -19.64 -4.01 -19.41
C ARG A 11 -20.82 -4.29 -18.50
N ASP A 12 -21.12 -5.56 -18.20
CA ASP A 12 -22.21 -5.91 -17.27
C ASP A 12 -21.99 -5.30 -15.87
N ARG A 13 -20.74 -5.27 -15.39
CA ARG A 13 -20.41 -4.62 -14.10
C ARG A 13 -20.67 -3.13 -14.11
N VAL A 14 -20.36 -2.42 -15.20
CA VAL A 14 -20.65 -0.99 -15.34
C VAL A 14 -22.15 -0.73 -15.35
N GLU A 15 -22.90 -1.47 -16.16
CA GLU A 15 -24.36 -1.32 -16.23
C GLU A 15 -25.03 -1.64 -14.90
N ARG A 16 -24.56 -2.68 -14.21
CA ARG A 16 -25.00 -3.01 -12.87
C ARG A 16 -24.69 -1.89 -11.88
N GLY A 17 -23.50 -1.29 -11.97
CA GLY A 17 -23.14 -0.12 -11.17
C GLY A 17 -24.07 1.06 -11.39
N ARG A 18 -24.43 1.36 -12.65
CA ARG A 18 -25.41 2.40 -12.98
C ARG A 18 -26.79 2.11 -12.40
N ARG A 19 -27.30 0.89 -12.54
CA ARG A 19 -28.58 0.47 -11.94
C ARG A 19 -28.56 0.65 -10.43
N LEU A 20 -27.49 0.22 -9.75
CA LEU A 20 -27.34 0.40 -8.31
C LEU A 20 -27.40 1.88 -7.90
N LEU A 21 -26.70 2.78 -8.60
CA LEU A 21 -26.74 4.22 -8.32
C LEU A 21 -28.15 4.82 -8.44
N GLN A 22 -28.97 4.29 -9.36
CA GLN A 22 -30.33 4.77 -9.63
C GLN A 22 -31.37 4.15 -8.68
N GLU A 23 -31.31 2.84 -8.50
CA GLU A 23 -32.40 2.02 -7.93
C GLU A 23 -32.17 1.66 -6.46
N SER A 24 -30.92 1.57 -5.98
CA SER A 24 -30.60 1.13 -4.62
C SER A 24 -30.39 2.31 -3.67
N GLU A 25 -31.13 2.35 -2.56
CA GLU A 25 -30.96 3.39 -1.54
C GLU A 25 -29.56 3.37 -0.90
N ASP A 26 -29.01 2.18 -0.66
CA ASP A 26 -27.67 1.99 -0.09
C ASP A 26 -26.55 2.53 -1.00
N HIS A 27 -26.78 2.51 -2.32
CA HIS A 27 -25.82 2.95 -3.32
C HIS A 27 -26.11 4.36 -3.85
N ARG A 28 -27.29 4.92 -3.60
CA ARG A 28 -27.66 6.26 -4.03
C ARG A 28 -26.69 7.28 -3.43
N GLY A 29 -25.95 7.98 -4.29
CA GLY A 29 -24.93 8.94 -3.88
C GLY A 29 -23.60 8.32 -3.43
N SER A 30 -23.38 7.02 -3.66
CA SER A 30 -22.10 6.35 -3.43
C SER A 30 -21.02 6.92 -4.34
N ARG A 31 -20.05 7.64 -3.75
CA ARG A 31 -19.01 8.33 -4.51
C ARG A 31 -18.03 7.37 -5.17
N ASP A 32 -17.67 6.28 -4.50
CA ASP A 32 -16.75 5.29 -5.06
C ASP A 32 -17.37 4.46 -6.19
N LEU A 33 -18.67 4.14 -6.09
CA LEU A 33 -19.41 3.52 -7.21
C LEU A 33 -19.53 4.48 -8.40
N GLN A 34 -19.79 5.77 -8.18
CA GLN A 34 -19.77 6.79 -9.24
C GLN A 34 -18.39 6.84 -9.92
N LEU A 35 -17.31 6.95 -9.15
CA LEU A 35 -15.95 6.97 -9.67
C LEU A 35 -15.61 5.68 -10.44
N PHE A 36 -16.10 4.53 -9.98
CA PHE A 36 -15.95 3.27 -10.72
C PHE A 36 -16.63 3.33 -12.08
N VAL A 37 -17.90 3.77 -12.15
CA VAL A 37 -18.64 3.90 -13.42
C VAL A 37 -17.95 4.91 -14.34
N GLU A 38 -17.61 6.10 -13.82
CA GLU A 38 -16.91 7.16 -14.57
C GLU A 38 -15.58 6.66 -15.14
N GLY A 39 -14.76 6.00 -14.31
CA GLY A 39 -13.47 5.46 -14.74
C GLY A 39 -13.59 4.34 -15.77
N MET A 40 -14.64 3.52 -15.68
CA MET A 40 -14.91 2.50 -16.67
C MET A 40 -15.43 3.08 -17.98
N ASP A 41 -16.26 4.12 -17.94
CA ASP A 41 -16.73 4.82 -19.13
C ASP A 41 -15.59 5.50 -19.86
N LEU A 42 -14.67 6.11 -19.11
CA LEU A 42 -13.44 6.65 -19.66
C LEU A 42 -12.59 5.56 -20.32
N THR A 43 -12.51 4.39 -19.69
CA THR A 43 -11.81 3.23 -20.24
C THR A 43 -12.48 2.76 -21.54
N VAL A 44 -13.81 2.69 -21.61
CA VAL A 44 -14.54 2.36 -22.84
C VAL A 44 -14.24 3.37 -23.95
N GLN A 45 -14.29 4.66 -23.64
CA GLN A 45 -13.99 5.73 -24.59
C GLN A 45 -12.56 5.61 -25.13
N LEU A 46 -11.58 5.35 -24.26
CA LEU A 46 -10.21 5.06 -24.68
C LEU A 46 -10.14 3.87 -25.63
N HIS A 47 -10.80 2.76 -25.32
CA HIS A 47 -10.79 1.60 -26.21
C HIS A 47 -11.40 1.92 -27.58
N GLN A 48 -12.48 2.70 -27.64
CA GLN A 48 -13.10 3.12 -28.91
C GLN A 48 -12.21 4.07 -29.72
N LEU A 49 -11.38 4.87 -29.05
CA LEU A 49 -10.39 5.73 -29.70
C LEU A 49 -9.21 4.93 -30.24
N PHE A 50 -8.69 3.98 -29.46
CA PHE A 50 -7.48 3.23 -29.80
C PHE A 50 -7.72 2.01 -30.70
N LEU A 51 -8.90 1.40 -30.60
CA LEU A 51 -9.23 0.13 -31.25
C LEU A 51 -10.37 0.31 -32.25
N ASP A 52 -10.31 -0.43 -33.36
CA ASP A 52 -11.44 -0.58 -34.26
C ASP A 52 -12.47 -1.55 -33.69
N LYS A 53 -13.56 -1.77 -34.44
CA LYS A 53 -14.65 -2.68 -34.08
C LYS A 53 -14.20 -4.13 -33.86
N ASP A 54 -13.08 -4.52 -34.45
CA ASP A 54 -12.51 -5.87 -34.39
C ASP A 54 -11.47 -5.97 -33.25
N GLY A 55 -11.28 -4.90 -32.47
CA GLY A 55 -10.32 -4.83 -31.37
C GLY A 55 -8.88 -4.61 -31.83
N ASN A 56 -8.63 -4.33 -33.11
CA ASN A 56 -7.30 -4.04 -33.62
C ASN A 56 -6.97 -2.58 -33.41
N ARG A 57 -5.68 -2.27 -33.19
CA ARG A 57 -5.22 -0.89 -33.06
C ARG A 57 -5.51 -0.11 -34.34
N ARG A 58 -6.25 0.99 -34.23
CA ARG A 58 -6.51 1.91 -35.34
C ARG A 58 -5.18 2.49 -35.86
N GLN A 59 -4.99 2.43 -37.17
CA GLN A 59 -3.86 3.05 -37.86
C GLN A 59 -4.25 4.45 -38.35
N GLY A 60 -3.30 5.38 -38.38
CA GLY A 60 -3.51 6.70 -38.98
C GLY A 60 -4.43 7.64 -38.21
N LEU A 61 -4.38 7.61 -36.88
CA LEU A 61 -5.11 8.56 -36.03
C LEU A 61 -4.71 9.99 -36.39
N THR A 62 -5.70 10.86 -36.56
CA THR A 62 -5.48 12.28 -36.81
C THR A 62 -4.77 12.95 -35.62
N ALA A 63 -4.16 14.11 -35.84
CA ALA A 63 -3.58 14.90 -34.75
C ALA A 63 -4.63 15.26 -33.69
N GLN A 64 -5.87 15.54 -34.12
CA GLN A 64 -6.99 15.83 -33.23
C GLN A 64 -7.43 14.60 -32.43
N GLU A 65 -7.56 13.42 -33.05
CA GLU A 65 -7.84 12.18 -32.33
C GLU A 65 -6.70 11.87 -31.34
N THR A 66 -5.45 12.07 -31.75
CA THR A 66 -4.28 11.90 -30.89
C THR A 66 -4.28 12.83 -29.68
N GLN A 67 -4.74 14.05 -29.87
CA GLN A 67 -4.93 15.00 -28.79
C GLN A 67 -6.10 14.61 -27.88
N GLN A 68 -7.24 14.18 -28.44
CA GLN A 68 -8.39 13.69 -27.67
C GLN A 68 -8.05 12.42 -26.87
N MET A 69 -7.11 11.60 -27.34
CA MET A 69 -6.60 10.43 -26.61
C MET A 69 -5.82 10.77 -25.34
N PHE A 70 -5.21 11.95 -25.25
CA PHE A 70 -4.32 12.28 -24.14
C PHE A 70 -5.07 12.56 -22.82
N SER A 71 -6.28 13.13 -22.88
CA SER A 71 -7.06 13.50 -21.67
C SER A 71 -7.46 12.25 -20.90
N PRO A 72 -8.17 11.30 -21.55
CA PRO A 72 -8.59 10.08 -20.88
C PRO A 72 -7.41 9.23 -20.45
N LEU A 73 -6.31 9.21 -21.23
CA LEU A 73 -5.10 8.48 -20.87
C LEU A 73 -4.46 9.04 -19.60
N MET A 74 -4.46 10.36 -19.41
CA MET A 74 -3.88 11.00 -18.23
C MET A 74 -4.77 10.88 -16.99
N GLU A 75 -6.09 11.00 -17.16
CA GLU A 75 -7.06 10.66 -16.10
C GLU A 75 -6.95 9.17 -15.71
N LEU A 76 -6.82 8.28 -16.70
CA LEU A 76 -6.58 6.85 -16.48
C LEU A 76 -5.20 6.62 -15.84
N LEU A 77 -4.15 7.32 -16.21
CA LEU A 77 -2.83 7.19 -15.56
C LEU A 77 -2.89 7.66 -14.10
N SER A 78 -3.65 8.73 -13.81
CA SER A 78 -3.90 9.18 -12.44
C SER A 78 -4.64 8.11 -11.62
N SER A 79 -5.62 7.41 -12.19
CA SER A 79 -6.35 6.32 -11.50
C SER A 79 -5.59 4.98 -11.50
N THR A 80 -4.78 4.71 -12.52
CA THR A 80 -4.02 3.47 -12.72
C THR A 80 -2.75 3.43 -11.89
N VAL A 81 -2.14 4.58 -11.54
CA VAL A 81 -1.12 4.62 -10.47
C VAL A 81 -1.69 4.07 -9.16
N SER A 82 -3.00 4.25 -8.90
CA SER A 82 -3.73 3.62 -7.79
C SER A 82 -4.23 2.19 -8.07
N TYR A 83 -3.98 1.58 -9.23
CA TYR A 83 -4.36 0.17 -9.50
C TYR A 83 -3.14 -0.73 -9.72
N VAL A 84 -2.13 -0.25 -10.46
CA VAL A 84 -0.87 -0.97 -10.76
C VAL A 84 -0.01 -1.15 -9.51
N LEU A 85 -0.16 -0.29 -8.50
CA LEU A 85 0.52 -0.43 -7.20
C LEU A 85 -0.28 -1.30 -6.20
N PHE A 86 -1.57 -1.55 -6.43
CA PHE A 86 -2.46 -2.34 -5.56
C PHE A 86 -2.68 -3.78 -6.05
N GLY A 87 -1.94 -4.21 -7.06
CA GLY A 87 -1.81 -5.62 -7.40
C GLY A 87 -1.04 -6.37 -6.33
N GLU A 88 -1.68 -6.68 -5.19
CA GLU A 88 -1.24 -7.71 -4.24
C GLU A 88 -1.18 -9.06 -4.95
N GLY A 89 -0.08 -9.30 -5.68
CA GLY A 89 0.08 -10.49 -6.51
C GLY A 89 1.46 -10.68 -7.12
N ARG A 90 2.34 -9.68 -7.12
CA ARG A 90 3.73 -9.89 -7.53
C ARG A 90 4.56 -10.39 -6.35
N GLY A 91 5.12 -11.60 -6.50
CA GLY A 91 5.85 -12.29 -5.46
C GLY A 91 7.09 -11.53 -4.97
N ARG A 92 7.48 -11.81 -3.72
CA ARG A 92 8.65 -11.27 -2.98
C ARG A 92 9.98 -11.24 -3.77
N THR A 93 10.13 -12.03 -4.83
CA THR A 93 11.39 -12.21 -5.56
C THR A 93 11.70 -11.13 -6.60
N GLU A 94 10.70 -10.53 -7.26
CA GLU A 94 10.92 -9.39 -8.17
C GLU A 94 11.17 -8.07 -7.42
N LEU A 95 10.92 -8.07 -6.10
CA LEU A 95 10.89 -6.90 -5.24
C LEU A 95 12.22 -6.64 -4.51
N LEU A 96 13.17 -7.57 -4.51
CA LEU A 96 14.51 -7.35 -3.95
C LEU A 96 15.38 -6.44 -4.85
N ASP A 97 15.16 -6.47 -6.18
CA ASP A 97 15.81 -5.54 -7.12
C ASP A 97 15.41 -4.08 -6.88
N LEU A 98 14.19 -3.85 -6.38
CA LEU A 98 13.70 -2.49 -6.11
C LEU A 98 14.52 -1.76 -5.04
N ARG A 99 15.16 -2.45 -4.08
CA ARG A 99 16.01 -1.79 -3.08
C ARG A 99 17.18 -1.03 -3.71
N HIS A 100 17.77 -1.59 -4.77
CA HIS A 100 18.85 -0.95 -5.52
C HIS A 100 18.35 0.15 -6.45
N HIS A 101 17.10 0.07 -6.89
CA HIS A 101 16.48 1.07 -7.75
C HIS A 101 15.81 2.21 -7.00
N LEU A 102 15.46 2.05 -5.72
CA LEU A 102 14.73 3.05 -4.93
C LEU A 102 15.45 4.42 -4.86
N PRO A 103 16.78 4.50 -4.62
CA PRO A 103 17.51 5.77 -4.71
C PRO A 103 17.49 6.38 -6.11
N VAL A 104 17.55 5.54 -7.16
CA VAL A 104 17.49 5.97 -8.57
C VAL A 104 16.10 6.49 -8.92
N VAL A 105 15.05 5.81 -8.48
CA VAL A 105 13.64 6.21 -8.65
C VAL A 105 13.38 7.49 -7.87
N ALA A 106 13.89 7.62 -6.65
CA ALA A 106 13.77 8.84 -5.86
C ALA A 106 14.48 10.04 -6.52
N ASN A 107 15.71 9.85 -7.02
CA ASN A 107 16.43 10.92 -7.72
C ASN A 107 15.75 11.29 -9.06
N ARG A 108 15.27 10.28 -9.81
CA ARG A 108 14.50 10.50 -11.04
C ARG A 108 13.20 11.25 -10.76
N THR A 109 12.46 10.90 -9.70
CA THR A 109 11.19 11.57 -9.36
C THR A 109 11.39 13.02 -8.90
N THR A 110 12.49 13.35 -8.21
CA THR A 110 12.82 14.74 -7.87
C THR A 110 13.14 15.58 -9.12
N ASN A 111 13.99 15.06 -10.02
CA ASN A 111 14.33 15.76 -11.26
C ASN A 111 13.15 15.83 -12.23
N TRP A 112 12.28 14.83 -12.21
CA TRP A 112 11.03 14.80 -12.97
C TRP A 112 10.09 15.91 -12.49
N ALA A 113 10.01 16.22 -11.20
CA ALA A 113 9.14 17.28 -10.68
C ALA A 113 9.38 18.64 -11.35
N ALA A 114 10.63 19.11 -11.33
CA ALA A 114 10.99 20.45 -11.82
C ALA A 114 10.85 20.56 -13.35
N THR A 115 11.32 19.54 -14.07
CA THR A 115 11.29 19.52 -15.53
C THR A 115 9.89 19.28 -16.09
N THR A 116 9.10 18.42 -15.43
CA THR A 116 7.78 18.02 -15.91
C THR A 116 6.71 19.05 -15.54
N ALA A 117 6.82 19.73 -14.38
CA ALA A 117 5.94 20.85 -14.07
C ALA A 117 6.14 22.02 -15.04
N ALA A 118 7.41 22.35 -15.37
CA ALA A 118 7.73 23.39 -16.35
C ALA A 118 7.24 23.01 -17.76
N ALA A 119 7.45 21.76 -18.17
CA ALA A 119 6.97 21.24 -19.45
C ALA A 119 5.44 21.19 -19.53
N ALA A 120 4.74 20.74 -18.48
CA ALA A 120 3.28 20.72 -18.43
C ALA A 120 2.70 22.14 -18.50
N ALA A 121 3.27 23.09 -17.76
CA ALA A 121 2.85 24.49 -17.84
C ALA A 121 3.13 25.11 -19.21
N ALA A 122 4.24 24.72 -19.87
CA ALA A 122 4.53 25.17 -21.23
C ALA A 122 3.55 24.58 -22.27
N LEU A 123 3.21 23.30 -22.14
CA LEU A 123 2.22 22.62 -22.98
C LEU A 123 0.84 23.25 -22.80
N GLU A 124 0.41 23.46 -21.56
CA GLU A 124 -0.87 24.11 -21.24
C GLU A 124 -0.96 25.52 -21.86
N ARG A 125 0.10 26.33 -21.70
CA ARG A 125 0.18 27.67 -22.32
C ARG A 125 0.12 27.60 -23.85
N HIS A 126 0.76 26.61 -24.45
CA HIS A 126 0.72 26.40 -25.90
C HIS A 126 -0.68 26.03 -26.37
N GLN A 127 -1.34 25.06 -25.73
CA GLN A 127 -2.70 24.62 -26.04
C GLN A 127 -3.69 25.78 -25.98
N ARG A 128 -3.63 26.58 -24.91
CA ARG A 128 -4.46 27.79 -24.78
C ARG A 128 -4.21 28.80 -25.90
N ARG A 129 -2.94 29.00 -26.30
CA ARG A 129 -2.56 29.94 -27.37
C ARG A 129 -3.12 29.54 -28.73
N VAL A 130 -3.20 28.25 -29.02
CA VAL A 130 -3.76 27.72 -30.28
C VAL A 130 -5.28 27.52 -30.23
N GLY A 131 -5.95 28.02 -29.18
CA GLY A 131 -7.41 27.94 -29.03
C GLY A 131 -7.93 26.57 -28.61
N CYS A 132 -7.06 25.66 -28.15
CA CYS A 132 -7.46 24.37 -27.63
C CYS A 132 -7.71 24.41 -26.12
N SER A 133 -8.72 23.68 -25.65
CA SER A 133 -8.81 23.30 -24.25
C SER A 133 -7.58 22.46 -23.90
N PRO A 134 -6.86 22.78 -22.81
CA PRO A 134 -5.70 22.01 -22.42
C PRO A 134 -6.11 20.60 -22.03
N VAL A 135 -5.42 19.62 -22.60
CA VAL A 135 -5.70 18.19 -22.43
C VAL A 135 -5.04 17.63 -21.16
N VAL A 136 -3.97 18.29 -20.74
CA VAL A 136 -3.28 18.01 -19.49
C VAL A 136 -2.90 19.36 -18.91
N ILE A 137 -3.45 19.69 -17.75
CA ILE A 137 -3.07 20.92 -17.06
C ILE A 137 -1.90 20.66 -16.11
N ALA A 138 -1.11 21.70 -15.84
CA ALA A 138 0.04 21.59 -14.95
C ALA A 138 -0.34 21.06 -13.55
N ALA A 139 -1.58 21.35 -13.11
CA ALA A 139 -2.12 20.84 -11.86
C ALA A 139 -2.25 19.31 -11.83
N GLU A 140 -2.69 18.67 -12.92
CA GLU A 140 -2.86 17.22 -13.00
C GLU A 140 -1.52 16.48 -12.96
N VAL A 141 -0.54 16.97 -13.72
CA VAL A 141 0.83 16.45 -13.69
C VAL A 141 1.42 16.57 -12.29
N ARG A 142 1.18 17.71 -11.63
CA ARG A 142 1.60 17.92 -10.25
C ARG A 142 0.92 16.95 -9.30
N MET A 143 -0.38 16.69 -9.44
CA MET A 143 -1.08 15.69 -8.64
C MET A 143 -0.47 14.29 -8.81
N VAL A 144 -0.27 13.83 -10.05
CA VAL A 144 0.35 12.52 -10.33
C VAL A 144 1.73 12.41 -9.66
N TRP A 145 2.53 13.47 -9.75
CA TRP A 145 3.83 13.51 -9.07
C TRP A 145 3.71 13.40 -7.55
N LEU A 146 2.83 14.18 -6.93
CA LEU A 146 2.63 14.14 -5.48
C LEU A 146 2.14 12.76 -5.02
N TYR A 147 1.26 12.11 -5.79
CA TYR A 147 0.83 10.73 -5.53
C TYR A 147 2.02 9.77 -5.57
N GLN A 148 2.86 9.86 -6.60
CA GLN A 148 4.07 9.04 -6.69
C GLN A 148 5.00 9.23 -5.48
N GLN A 149 5.21 10.47 -5.02
CA GLN A 149 6.02 10.74 -3.83
C GLN A 149 5.44 10.06 -2.59
N MET A 150 4.12 10.12 -2.42
CA MET A 150 3.44 9.45 -1.30
C MET A 150 3.62 7.93 -1.35
N TYR A 151 3.35 7.29 -2.49
CA TYR A 151 3.46 5.84 -2.61
C TYR A 151 4.89 5.32 -2.47
N VAL A 152 5.87 6.03 -3.04
CA VAL A 152 7.29 5.67 -2.86
C VAL A 152 7.70 5.76 -1.39
N ALA A 153 7.23 6.79 -0.68
CA ALA A 153 7.50 6.92 0.75
C ALA A 153 6.81 5.83 1.57
N GLU A 154 5.54 5.51 1.29
CA GLU A 154 4.82 4.42 1.95
C GLU A 154 5.55 3.08 1.80
N GLU A 155 5.91 2.71 0.58
CA GLU A 155 6.59 1.45 0.29
C GLU A 155 7.98 1.37 0.96
N LEU A 156 8.72 2.49 0.96
CA LEU A 156 10.02 2.58 1.64
C LEU A 156 9.88 2.44 3.15
N LEU A 157 8.94 3.17 3.76
CA LEU A 157 8.69 3.12 5.19
C LEU A 157 8.19 1.74 5.64
N PHE A 158 7.39 1.09 4.80
CA PHE A 158 6.94 -0.28 5.05
C PHE A 158 8.11 -1.27 5.09
N ARG A 159 9.07 -1.14 4.18
CA ARG A 159 10.19 -2.09 4.04
C ARG A 159 11.36 -1.79 4.97
N GLU A 160 11.71 -0.53 5.13
CA GLU A 160 12.89 -0.07 5.85
C GLU A 160 12.53 1.05 6.85
N PRO A 161 11.66 0.78 7.85
CA PRO A 161 11.17 1.80 8.78
C PRO A 161 12.29 2.48 9.59
N GLY A 162 13.45 1.83 9.71
CA GLY A 162 14.64 2.35 10.40
C GLY A 162 15.72 2.95 9.49
N ALA A 163 15.46 3.13 8.19
CA ALA A 163 16.44 3.75 7.30
C ALA A 163 16.75 5.19 7.74
N PRO A 164 18.01 5.67 7.64
CA PRO A 164 18.38 7.04 7.99
C PRO A 164 17.52 8.09 7.26
N GLU A 165 17.10 7.80 6.03
CA GLU A 165 16.27 8.68 5.20
C GLU A 165 14.77 8.60 5.53
N ALA A 166 14.32 7.63 6.34
CA ALA A 166 12.91 7.38 6.62
C ALA A 166 12.20 8.63 7.13
N ARG A 167 12.84 9.41 8.00
CA ARG A 167 12.27 10.67 8.51
C ARG A 167 12.05 11.69 7.41
N HIS A 168 13.06 11.92 6.57
CA HIS A 168 12.96 12.87 5.46
C HIS A 168 11.90 12.45 4.43
N ARG A 169 11.78 11.14 4.16
CA ARG A 169 10.76 10.60 3.27
C ARG A 169 9.35 10.74 3.84
N LEU A 170 9.20 10.51 5.15
CA LEU A 170 7.95 10.80 5.85
C LEU A 170 7.59 12.27 5.67
N ASP A 171 8.47 13.20 6.05
CA ASP A 171 8.20 14.64 5.98
C ASP A 171 7.82 15.08 4.54
N THR A 172 8.51 14.54 3.54
CA THR A 172 8.20 14.76 2.11
C THR A 172 6.80 14.24 1.75
N ALA A 173 6.44 13.04 2.18
CA ALA A 173 5.14 12.46 1.90
C ALA A 173 3.99 13.20 2.60
N LEU A 174 4.20 13.63 3.85
CA LEU A 174 3.21 14.43 4.58
C LEU A 174 3.05 15.83 3.96
N ALA A 175 4.12 16.43 3.45
CA ALA A 175 4.04 17.66 2.67
C ALA A 175 3.30 17.45 1.34
N ALA A 176 3.57 16.34 0.64
CA ALA A 176 2.91 16.01 -0.61
C ALA A 176 1.41 15.76 -0.41
N ASN A 177 1.04 15.07 0.68
CA ASN A 177 -0.34 14.82 1.04
C ASN A 177 -1.13 16.11 1.27
N ARG A 178 -0.59 17.06 2.05
CA ARG A 178 -1.23 18.36 2.27
C ARG A 178 -1.52 19.09 0.96
N GLN A 179 -0.52 19.14 0.07
CA GLN A 179 -0.70 19.75 -1.25
C GLN A 179 -1.74 19.02 -2.10
N LEU A 180 -1.82 17.69 -2.02
CA LEU A 180 -2.85 16.92 -2.72
C LEU A 180 -4.25 17.21 -2.19
N VAL A 181 -4.42 17.39 -0.88
CA VAL A 181 -5.70 17.74 -0.29
C VAL A 181 -6.15 19.12 -0.76
N ASP A 182 -5.23 20.08 -0.87
CA ASP A 182 -5.52 21.41 -1.39
C ASP A 182 -5.87 21.39 -2.90
N LEU A 183 -5.14 20.57 -3.68
CA LEU A 183 -5.35 20.44 -5.13
C LEU A 183 -6.59 19.61 -5.50
N ASN A 184 -6.96 18.65 -4.66
CA ASN A 184 -8.10 17.76 -4.88
C ASN A 184 -8.86 17.48 -3.57
N PRO A 185 -9.66 18.44 -3.09
CA PRO A 185 -10.44 18.28 -1.87
C PRO A 185 -11.43 17.11 -1.92
N ALA A 186 -11.90 16.76 -3.13
CA ALA A 186 -12.81 15.63 -3.32
C ALA A 186 -12.15 14.28 -3.01
N ALA A 187 -10.82 14.17 -3.15
CA ALA A 187 -10.05 12.98 -2.80
C ALA A 187 -9.54 12.97 -1.35
N ALA A 188 -9.94 13.95 -0.51
CA ALA A 188 -9.40 14.10 0.83
C ALA A 188 -9.56 12.86 1.72
N GLY A 189 -10.64 12.08 1.55
CA GLY A 189 -10.85 10.81 2.27
C GLY A 189 -9.72 9.80 2.00
N HIS A 190 -9.48 9.49 0.72
CA HIS A 190 -8.38 8.61 0.29
C HIS A 190 -7.01 9.15 0.69
N LEU A 191 -6.79 10.45 0.53
CA LEU A 191 -5.54 11.10 0.90
C LEU A 191 -5.29 11.01 2.41
N HIS A 192 -6.30 11.19 3.26
CA HIS A 192 -6.17 10.99 4.70
C HIS A 192 -5.91 9.51 5.06
N SER A 193 -6.44 8.57 4.29
CA SER A 193 -6.13 7.14 4.44
C SER A 193 -4.65 6.86 4.22
N LEU A 194 -4.10 7.30 3.08
CA LEU A 194 -2.67 7.16 2.77
C LEU A 194 -1.78 7.87 3.79
N TYR A 195 -2.18 9.08 4.21
CA TYR A 195 -1.50 9.82 5.27
C TYR A 195 -1.42 9.01 6.57
N SER A 196 -2.55 8.40 6.98
CA SER A 196 -2.64 7.59 8.19
C SER A 196 -1.75 6.35 8.10
N SER A 197 -1.77 5.64 6.97
CA SER A 197 -0.91 4.49 6.71
C SER A 197 0.57 4.85 6.81
N ILE A 198 0.99 5.92 6.13
CA ILE A 198 2.38 6.41 6.13
C ILE A 198 2.84 6.76 7.56
N ARG A 199 2.00 7.43 8.35
CA ARG A 199 2.34 7.75 9.75
C ARG A 199 2.35 6.54 10.66
N MET A 200 1.52 5.54 10.40
CA MET A 200 1.51 4.31 11.18
C MET A 200 2.76 3.45 10.95
N LEU A 201 3.29 3.44 9.73
CA LEU A 201 4.54 2.74 9.42
C LEU A 201 5.74 3.36 10.11
N TYR A 202 5.70 4.66 10.40
CA TYR A 202 6.76 5.36 11.10
C TYR A 202 6.53 5.32 12.62
N ARG A 203 7.11 4.31 13.29
CA ARG A 203 6.94 3.96 14.71
C ARG A 203 7.43 5.01 15.76
N SER A 204 7.59 6.28 15.42
CA SER A 204 8.19 7.30 16.32
C SER A 204 7.21 7.99 17.28
N GLY A 205 6.22 7.28 17.85
CA GLY A 205 5.30 7.86 18.84
C GLY A 205 4.15 8.69 18.26
N THR A 206 3.83 8.56 16.97
CA THR A 206 2.73 9.29 16.31
C THR A 206 1.46 8.47 16.10
N GLY A 207 1.34 7.31 16.75
CA GLY A 207 0.21 6.38 16.53
C GLY A 207 -1.15 7.00 16.86
N ALA A 208 -1.24 7.81 17.93
CA ALA A 208 -2.50 8.42 18.35
C ALA A 208 -3.03 9.44 17.33
N GLU A 209 -2.13 10.21 16.72
CA GLU A 209 -2.48 11.11 15.61
C GLU A 209 -2.96 10.30 14.40
N GLY A 210 -2.25 9.23 14.02
CA GLY A 210 -2.67 8.33 12.93
C GLY A 210 -4.06 7.75 13.14
N VAL A 211 -4.37 7.30 14.36
CA VAL A 211 -5.70 6.85 14.77
C VAL A 211 -6.75 7.97 14.63
N ALA A 212 -6.44 9.20 15.04
CA ALA A 212 -7.34 10.33 14.88
C ALA A 212 -7.65 10.62 13.41
N PHE A 213 -6.65 10.54 12.52
CA PHE A 213 -6.83 10.69 11.08
C PHE A 213 -7.66 9.56 10.47
N TYR A 214 -7.44 8.30 10.85
CA TYR A 214 -8.29 7.19 10.42
C TYR A 214 -9.76 7.41 10.80
N ARG A 215 -10.04 7.84 12.04
CA ARG A 215 -11.40 8.15 12.47
C ARG A 215 -12.02 9.31 11.68
N GLN A 216 -11.23 10.34 11.35
CA GLN A 216 -11.70 11.44 10.52
C GLN A 216 -11.99 10.98 9.08
N ALA A 217 -11.10 10.16 8.50
CA ALA A 217 -11.28 9.60 7.16
C ALA A 217 -12.50 8.68 7.09
N LEU A 218 -12.76 7.88 8.14
CA LEU A 218 -13.94 7.02 8.22
C LEU A 218 -15.25 7.82 8.18
N ARG A 219 -15.34 8.91 8.96
CA ARG A 219 -16.52 9.79 8.94
C ARG A 219 -16.74 10.38 7.54
N LYS A 220 -15.69 10.87 6.89
CA LYS A 220 -15.79 11.38 5.51
C LYS A 220 -16.23 10.32 4.51
N ALA A 221 -15.65 9.12 4.59
CA ALA A 221 -16.02 8.00 3.73
C ALA A 221 -17.50 7.62 3.92
N GLU A 222 -17.99 7.67 5.16
CA GLU A 222 -19.41 7.43 5.45
C GLU A 222 -20.33 8.55 4.91
N GLU A 223 -19.99 9.82 5.13
CA GLU A 223 -20.71 10.98 4.59
C GLU A 223 -20.81 10.92 3.05
N GLN A 224 -19.75 10.44 2.39
CA GLN A 224 -19.67 10.33 0.92
C GLN A 224 -20.10 8.96 0.38
N LYS A 225 -20.55 8.05 1.26
CA LYS A 225 -20.90 6.66 0.90
C LYS A 225 -19.81 5.96 0.07
N GLU A 226 -18.55 6.19 0.42
CA GLU A 226 -17.37 5.52 -0.14
C GLU A 226 -17.15 4.16 0.55
N HIS A 227 -17.94 3.17 0.15
CA HIS A 227 -17.99 1.85 0.80
C HIS A 227 -16.64 1.11 0.78
N THR A 228 -15.93 1.15 -0.35
CA THR A 228 -14.59 0.56 -0.50
C THR A 228 -13.58 1.20 0.45
N LEU A 229 -13.60 2.52 0.56
CA LEU A 229 -12.71 3.25 1.45
C LEU A 229 -13.08 3.01 2.91
N LYS A 230 -14.37 3.05 3.26
CA LYS A 230 -14.88 2.73 4.62
C LYS A 230 -14.40 1.36 5.07
N ALA A 231 -14.51 0.34 4.20
CA ALA A 231 -14.02 -1.00 4.48
C ALA A 231 -12.51 -1.05 4.76
N SER A 232 -11.70 -0.46 3.87
CA SER A 232 -10.24 -0.48 4.01
C SER A 232 -9.78 0.27 5.28
N LEU A 233 -10.39 1.43 5.55
CA LEU A 233 -10.12 2.23 6.75
C LEU A 233 -10.52 1.50 8.02
N GLY A 234 -11.68 0.84 8.05
CA GLY A 234 -12.17 0.10 9.22
C GLY A 234 -11.25 -1.05 9.59
N ILE A 235 -10.82 -1.84 8.60
CA ILE A 235 -9.82 -2.92 8.77
C ILE A 235 -8.50 -2.35 9.30
N SER A 236 -8.02 -1.24 8.72
CA SER A 236 -6.71 -0.68 9.06
C SER A 236 -6.70 -0.01 10.44
N LEU A 237 -7.78 0.69 10.81
CA LEU A 237 -7.94 1.27 12.13
C LEU A 237 -8.06 0.19 13.22
N ALA A 238 -8.83 -0.88 12.98
CA ALA A 238 -8.93 -2.01 13.88
C ALA A 238 -7.54 -2.61 14.18
N GLY A 239 -6.75 -2.89 13.14
CA GLY A 239 -5.37 -3.38 13.30
C GLY A 239 -4.47 -2.40 14.03
N ALA A 240 -4.56 -1.09 13.72
CA ALA A 240 -3.78 -0.07 14.41
C ALA A 240 -4.09 0.01 15.92
N LEU A 241 -5.37 -0.08 16.30
CA LEU A 241 -5.79 -0.11 17.70
C LEU A 241 -5.29 -1.36 18.42
N ILE A 242 -5.43 -2.54 17.79
CA ILE A 242 -4.91 -3.82 18.31
C ILE A 242 -3.39 -3.75 18.55
N CYS A 243 -2.65 -3.10 17.64
CA CYS A 243 -1.21 -2.88 17.76
C CYS A 243 -0.83 -1.75 18.74
N GLY A 244 -1.79 -1.06 19.36
CA GLY A 244 -1.51 -0.05 20.38
C GLY A 244 -1.14 1.33 19.85
N ALA A 245 -1.52 1.64 18.60
CA ALA A 245 -1.33 2.96 18.03
C ALA A 245 -1.94 4.07 18.90
N ALA A 246 -3.09 3.81 19.54
CA ALA A 246 -3.78 4.75 20.42
C ALA A 246 -3.33 4.69 21.89
N GLY A 247 -2.37 3.84 22.25
CA GLY A 247 -1.94 3.60 23.63
C GLY A 247 -1.90 2.12 24.00
N PRO A 248 -1.63 1.80 25.28
CA PRO A 248 -1.37 0.43 25.73
C PRO A 248 -2.63 -0.45 25.79
N ARG A 249 -3.83 0.15 25.71
CA ARG A 249 -5.12 -0.55 25.73
C ARG A 249 -6.04 -0.01 24.64
N TRP A 250 -6.93 -0.86 24.16
CA TRP A 250 -7.93 -0.54 23.14
C TRP A 250 -9.32 -1.08 23.53
N SER A 251 -10.39 -0.48 23.00
CA SER A 251 -11.77 -0.86 23.28
C SER A 251 -12.21 -2.04 22.40
N ARG A 252 -12.76 -3.10 23.01
CA ARG A 252 -13.29 -4.25 22.25
C ARG A 252 -14.48 -3.88 21.39
N GLU A 253 -15.37 -3.07 21.94
CA GLU A 253 -16.57 -2.60 21.25
C GLU A 253 -16.20 -1.80 20.01
N GLU A 254 -15.22 -0.90 20.12
CA GLU A 254 -14.74 -0.10 18.99
C GLU A 254 -14.18 -1.00 17.87
N VAL A 255 -13.25 -1.91 18.21
CA VAL A 255 -12.65 -2.81 17.21
C VAL A 255 -13.68 -3.74 16.58
N GLN A 256 -14.61 -4.29 17.37
CA GLN A 256 -15.69 -5.12 16.87
C GLN A 256 -16.62 -4.35 15.91
N GLY A 257 -17.00 -3.12 16.27
CA GLY A 257 -17.80 -2.24 15.42
C GLY A 257 -17.11 -1.94 14.09
N LEU A 258 -15.82 -1.57 14.13
CA LEU A 258 -15.03 -1.30 12.92
C LEU A 258 -14.96 -2.50 11.97
N LEU A 259 -14.79 -3.71 12.49
CA LEU A 259 -14.73 -4.93 11.68
C LEU A 259 -16.10 -5.34 11.12
N ALA A 260 -17.19 -5.08 11.86
CA ALA A 260 -18.56 -5.29 11.39
C ALA A 260 -18.94 -4.30 10.29
N ASP A 261 -18.66 -3.02 10.49
CA ASP A 261 -18.88 -1.95 9.52
C ASP A 261 -18.10 -2.20 8.22
N ALA A 262 -16.84 -2.63 8.34
CA ALA A 262 -16.02 -2.97 7.19
C ALA A 262 -16.59 -4.16 6.40
N GLU A 263 -17.13 -5.17 7.09
CA GLU A 263 -17.79 -6.30 6.43
C GLU A 263 -19.05 -5.87 5.67
N GLN A 264 -19.89 -5.04 6.30
CA GLN A 264 -21.09 -4.49 5.67
C GLN A 264 -20.71 -3.69 4.42
N ALA A 265 -19.72 -2.81 4.52
CA ALA A 265 -19.25 -2.00 3.40
C ALA A 265 -18.70 -2.88 2.24
N LEU A 266 -17.93 -3.93 2.54
CA LEU A 266 -17.49 -4.89 1.50
C LEU A 266 -18.64 -5.66 0.86
N ASN A 267 -19.72 -5.92 1.60
CA ASN A 267 -20.91 -6.57 1.04
C ASN A 267 -21.64 -5.65 0.05
N LEU A 268 -21.72 -4.35 0.34
CA LEU A 268 -22.24 -3.35 -0.60
C LEU A 268 -21.36 -3.23 -1.86
N CYS A 269 -20.05 -3.41 -1.74
CA CYS A 269 -19.16 -3.36 -2.90
C CYS A 269 -19.23 -4.60 -3.80
N LYS A 270 -19.69 -5.75 -3.28
CA LYS A 270 -19.66 -7.06 -3.96
C LYS A 270 -20.21 -7.06 -5.40
N PRO A 271 -21.31 -6.36 -5.74
CA PRO A 271 -21.90 -6.44 -7.07
C PRO A 271 -21.03 -5.83 -8.18
N TRP A 272 -20.21 -4.83 -7.86
CA TRP A 272 -19.53 -4.01 -8.86
C TRP A 272 -18.01 -3.98 -8.72
N LEU A 273 -17.47 -4.25 -7.54
CA LEU A 273 -16.02 -4.24 -7.29
C LEU A 273 -15.30 -5.41 -7.94
N ALA A 274 -14.03 -5.22 -8.29
CA ALA A 274 -13.22 -6.25 -8.93
C ALA A 274 -13.01 -7.44 -8.00
N GLN A 275 -13.23 -8.66 -8.49
CA GLN A 275 -13.27 -9.87 -7.65
C GLN A 275 -11.94 -10.15 -6.92
N ASN A 276 -10.81 -9.91 -7.60
CA ASN A 276 -9.48 -10.02 -7.02
C ASN A 276 -9.29 -9.02 -5.85
N TYR A 277 -9.68 -7.77 -6.03
CA TYR A 277 -9.57 -6.75 -4.99
C TYR A 277 -10.52 -7.05 -3.82
N LEU A 278 -11.77 -7.43 -4.11
CA LEU A 278 -12.74 -7.83 -3.09
C LEU A 278 -12.24 -9.05 -2.28
N ALA A 279 -11.65 -10.04 -2.96
CA ALA A 279 -11.09 -11.22 -2.31
C ALA A 279 -9.91 -10.86 -1.39
N ALA A 280 -9.02 -9.95 -1.83
CA ALA A 280 -7.92 -9.45 -1.02
C ALA A 280 -8.42 -8.73 0.24
N GLN A 281 -9.38 -7.81 0.12
CA GLN A 281 -9.95 -7.11 1.27
C GLN A 281 -10.68 -8.07 2.23
N LYS A 282 -11.44 -9.04 1.70
CA LYS A 282 -12.09 -10.08 2.53
C LYS A 282 -11.08 -10.97 3.25
N LYS A 283 -9.94 -11.26 2.62
CA LYS A 283 -8.85 -11.99 3.28
C LYS A 283 -8.29 -11.18 4.45
N ARG A 284 -7.93 -9.91 4.23
CA ARG A 284 -7.44 -9.01 5.28
C ARG A 284 -8.44 -8.89 6.44
N LEU A 285 -9.73 -8.72 6.13
CA LEU A 285 -10.80 -8.66 7.13
C LEU A 285 -10.88 -9.95 7.98
N ARG A 286 -10.81 -11.13 7.35
CA ARG A 286 -10.83 -12.41 8.06
C ARG A 286 -9.64 -12.58 9.00
N GLU A 287 -8.45 -12.21 8.54
CA GLU A 287 -7.23 -12.26 9.36
C GLU A 287 -7.36 -11.36 10.59
N GLN A 288 -7.84 -10.12 10.41
CA GLN A 288 -8.08 -9.19 11.52
C GLN A 288 -9.17 -9.67 12.48
N LYS A 289 -10.28 -10.24 11.97
CA LYS A 289 -11.33 -10.84 12.82
C LYS A 289 -10.82 -12.03 13.63
N GLN A 290 -9.96 -12.86 13.04
CA GLN A 290 -9.35 -13.99 13.72
C GLN A 290 -8.43 -13.51 14.85
N GLU A 291 -7.55 -12.55 14.57
CA GLU A 291 -6.65 -11.95 15.57
C GLU A 291 -7.44 -11.32 16.74
N PHE A 292 -8.48 -10.54 16.43
CA PHE A 292 -9.40 -10.00 17.43
C PHE A 292 -10.05 -11.10 18.29
N ALA A 293 -10.58 -12.15 17.66
CA ALA A 293 -11.24 -13.25 18.36
C ALA A 293 -10.28 -14.00 19.29
N GLU A 294 -9.05 -14.25 18.85
CA GLU A 294 -8.01 -14.90 19.68
C GLU A 294 -7.65 -14.05 20.90
N LEU A 295 -7.47 -12.73 20.73
CA LEU A 295 -7.18 -11.81 21.84
C LEU A 295 -8.35 -11.69 22.82
N ALA A 296 -9.57 -11.61 22.30
CA ALA A 296 -10.81 -11.55 23.07
C ALA A 296 -11.07 -12.83 23.88
N ALA A 297 -10.77 -14.00 23.31
CA ALA A 297 -10.93 -15.30 23.97
C ALA A 297 -9.96 -15.48 25.16
N ARG A 298 -8.75 -14.90 25.09
CA ARG A 298 -7.79 -14.95 26.20
C ARG A 298 -8.23 -14.15 27.43
N ARG A 299 -9.15 -13.20 27.27
CA ARG A 299 -9.62 -12.28 28.32
C ARG A 299 -11.14 -12.08 28.22
N PRO A 300 -11.94 -13.11 28.56
CA PRO A 300 -13.39 -13.00 28.52
C PRO A 300 -13.87 -11.94 29.53
N GLY A 301 -14.86 -11.13 29.16
CA GLY A 301 -15.48 -10.13 30.04
C GLY A 301 -14.74 -8.80 30.19
N GLU A 302 -13.45 -8.70 29.85
CA GLU A 302 -12.76 -7.39 29.84
C GLU A 302 -13.28 -6.54 28.69
N SER A 303 -13.69 -5.28 28.95
CA SER A 303 -14.19 -4.33 27.93
C SER A 303 -13.07 -3.67 27.11
N THR A 304 -11.89 -3.55 27.70
CA THR A 304 -10.67 -3.08 27.03
C THR A 304 -9.61 -4.15 27.08
N LEU A 305 -8.80 -4.29 26.04
CA LEU A 305 -7.73 -5.30 25.96
C LEU A 305 -6.38 -4.60 25.78
N PRO A 306 -5.28 -5.20 26.27
CA PRO A 306 -3.95 -4.65 26.04
C PRO A 306 -3.54 -4.80 24.57
N ALA A 307 -2.80 -3.82 24.06
CA ALA A 307 -2.24 -3.83 22.73
C ALA A 307 -1.15 -4.90 22.54
N ILE A 308 -1.02 -5.43 21.33
CA ILE A 308 0.00 -6.44 20.98
C ILE A 308 1.42 -5.87 21.19
N ASP A 309 1.76 -4.72 20.63
CA ASP A 309 3.11 -4.15 20.81
C ASP A 309 3.39 -3.76 22.27
N SER A 310 2.37 -3.47 23.09
CA SER A 310 2.55 -3.28 24.54
C SER A 310 2.97 -4.56 25.27
N VAL A 311 2.65 -5.74 24.72
CA VAL A 311 3.02 -7.04 25.29
C VAL A 311 4.38 -7.52 24.78
N TYR A 312 4.78 -7.11 23.56
CA TYR A 312 6.02 -7.55 22.93
C TYR A 312 7.20 -6.57 23.08
N MET A 313 7.00 -5.29 23.39
CA MET A 313 8.11 -4.34 23.60
C MET A 313 8.79 -4.46 24.98
N THR A 314 8.23 -5.21 25.93
CA THR A 314 8.97 -5.59 27.15
C THR A 314 9.90 -6.78 26.92
N ALA A 315 9.79 -7.47 25.78
CA ALA A 315 10.76 -8.47 25.35
C ALA A 315 11.72 -7.82 24.35
N PRO A 316 13.06 -7.90 24.55
CA PRO A 316 14.00 -7.43 23.55
C PRO A 316 13.71 -8.12 22.21
N PRO A 317 13.84 -7.40 21.07
CA PRO A 317 13.60 -7.98 19.76
C PRO A 317 14.44 -9.26 19.63
N PRO A 318 13.91 -10.34 19.03
CA PRO A 318 14.68 -11.55 18.83
C PRO A 318 15.98 -11.17 18.11
N PRO A 319 17.15 -11.59 18.63
CA PRO A 319 18.43 -11.15 18.08
C PRO A 319 18.47 -11.49 16.60
N VAL A 320 18.67 -10.48 15.75
CA VAL A 320 18.77 -10.69 14.32
C VAL A 320 19.99 -11.55 14.06
N LEU A 321 19.77 -12.76 13.55
CA LEU A 321 20.84 -13.74 13.39
C LEU A 321 21.58 -13.49 12.07
N VAL A 322 22.88 -13.25 12.14
CA VAL A 322 23.76 -13.06 10.97
C VAL A 322 24.39 -14.40 10.59
N CYS A 323 24.25 -14.79 9.32
CA CYS A 323 24.90 -16.00 8.80
C CYS A 323 26.43 -15.82 8.81
N SER A 324 27.15 -16.65 9.56
CA SER A 324 28.62 -16.58 9.64
C SER A 324 29.31 -16.89 8.30
N GLY A 325 28.61 -17.52 7.35
CA GLY A 325 29.18 -17.83 6.04
C GLY A 325 28.99 -16.76 4.97
N CYS A 326 27.95 -15.93 5.04
CA CYS A 326 27.65 -14.93 4.00
C CYS A 326 27.31 -13.52 4.52
N GLY A 327 27.26 -13.32 5.83
CA GLY A 327 26.92 -12.04 6.44
C GLY A 327 25.45 -11.62 6.30
N GLN A 328 24.62 -12.42 5.62
CA GLN A 328 23.20 -12.09 5.42
C GLN A 328 22.39 -12.37 6.68
N LEU A 329 21.40 -11.51 6.94
CA LEU A 329 20.44 -11.66 8.02
C LEU A 329 19.47 -12.81 7.68
N SER A 330 19.13 -13.63 8.68
CA SER A 330 18.11 -14.66 8.51
C SER A 330 17.31 -14.85 9.78
N THR A 331 16.01 -15.10 9.62
CA THR A 331 15.11 -15.45 10.73
C THR A 331 15.31 -16.88 11.22
N SER A 332 16.05 -17.72 10.48
CA SER A 332 16.37 -19.08 10.87
C SER A 332 17.79 -19.46 10.43
N LEU A 333 18.69 -19.62 11.39
CA LEU A 333 20.03 -20.14 11.14
C LEU A 333 20.21 -21.51 11.79
N LYS A 334 20.89 -22.40 11.08
CA LYS A 334 21.31 -23.69 11.59
C LYS A 334 22.67 -23.54 12.26
N LYS A 335 22.73 -23.76 13.57
CA LYS A 335 23.98 -23.77 14.32
C LYS A 335 24.90 -24.88 13.82
N CYS A 336 26.21 -24.65 13.85
CA CYS A 336 27.18 -25.72 13.62
C CYS A 336 26.89 -26.88 14.60
N SER A 337 26.73 -28.09 14.08
CA SER A 337 26.39 -29.26 14.91
C SER A 337 27.46 -29.59 15.96
N ARG A 338 28.71 -29.19 15.70
CA ARG A 338 29.86 -29.46 16.56
C ARG A 338 30.08 -28.37 17.63
N CYS A 339 30.38 -27.13 17.25
CA CYS A 339 30.68 -26.09 18.23
C CYS A 339 29.44 -25.33 18.74
N ARG A 340 28.32 -25.36 18.00
CA ARG A 340 27.09 -24.57 18.26
C ARG A 340 27.26 -23.05 18.41
N ALA A 341 28.48 -22.52 18.28
CA ALA A 341 28.84 -21.12 18.49
C ALA A 341 28.55 -20.22 17.27
N VAL A 342 28.58 -20.79 16.06
CA VAL A 342 28.29 -20.08 14.81
C VAL A 342 27.09 -20.70 14.10
N ALA A 343 26.42 -19.93 13.24
CA ALA A 343 25.19 -20.36 12.59
C ALA A 343 25.09 -19.94 11.11
N TYR A 344 24.39 -20.74 10.31
CA TYR A 344 24.37 -20.63 8.85
C TYR A 344 22.96 -20.71 8.27
N CYS A 345 22.69 -19.93 7.22
CA CYS A 345 21.40 -19.99 6.52
C CYS A 345 21.28 -21.25 5.65
N SER A 346 22.41 -21.84 5.24
CA SER A 346 22.43 -23.02 4.37
C SER A 346 23.67 -23.88 4.57
N ARG A 347 23.59 -25.13 4.09
CA ARG A 347 24.74 -26.06 4.05
C ARG A 347 25.87 -25.52 3.17
N ALA A 348 25.54 -24.77 2.12
CA ALA A 348 26.52 -24.12 1.26
C ALA A 348 27.32 -23.05 2.01
N CYS A 349 26.64 -22.18 2.78
CA CYS A 349 27.32 -21.19 3.62
C CYS A 349 28.19 -21.83 4.70
N HIS A 350 27.73 -22.94 5.29
CA HIS A 350 28.55 -23.72 6.22
C HIS A 350 29.80 -24.29 5.55
N ALA A 351 29.66 -24.95 4.39
CA ALA A 351 30.79 -25.55 3.67
C ALA A 351 31.82 -24.51 3.22
N ARG A 352 31.35 -23.34 2.77
CA ARG A 352 32.21 -22.22 2.40
C ARG A 352 32.98 -21.69 3.61
N HIS A 353 32.28 -21.35 4.70
CA HIS A 353 32.93 -20.87 5.93
C HIS A 353 33.89 -21.92 6.53
N TRP A 354 33.57 -23.21 6.37
CA TRP A 354 34.42 -24.32 6.80
C TRP A 354 35.75 -24.39 6.05
N LYS A 355 35.72 -24.23 4.72
CA LYS A 355 36.92 -24.37 3.87
C LYS A 355 37.69 -23.06 3.73
N GLU A 356 36.99 -21.96 3.48
CA GLU A 356 37.55 -20.67 3.10
C GLU A 356 37.60 -19.70 4.29
N GLY A 357 36.62 -19.77 5.19
CA GLY A 357 36.47 -18.83 6.31
C GLY A 357 37.22 -19.21 7.60
N GLY A 358 38.05 -20.26 7.57
CA GLY A 358 38.85 -20.67 8.73
C GLY A 358 38.08 -21.39 9.84
N HIS A 359 36.77 -21.60 9.70
CA HIS A 359 35.97 -22.21 10.76
C HIS A 359 36.42 -23.63 11.12
N LYS A 360 37.00 -24.39 10.17
CA LYS A 360 37.55 -25.72 10.44
C LYS A 360 38.57 -25.73 11.59
N GLN A 361 39.41 -24.70 11.69
CA GLN A 361 40.43 -24.58 12.75
C GLN A 361 39.81 -24.05 14.05
N GLN A 362 38.96 -23.03 13.94
CA GLN A 362 38.30 -22.40 15.07
C GLN A 362 37.28 -23.32 15.76
N CYS A 363 36.63 -24.22 15.02
CA CYS A 363 35.57 -25.07 15.54
C CYS A 363 36.06 -25.97 16.69
N ALA A 364 37.30 -26.45 16.64
CA ALA A 364 37.88 -27.26 17.72
C ALA A 364 38.16 -26.41 18.96
N GLN A 365 38.71 -25.21 18.78
CA GLN A 365 39.00 -24.27 19.86
C GLN A 365 37.73 -23.82 20.58
N LEU A 366 36.66 -23.56 19.83
CA LEU A 366 35.35 -23.17 20.37
C LEU A 366 34.67 -24.29 21.17
N VAL A 367 34.93 -25.54 20.82
CA VAL A 367 34.45 -26.69 21.62
C VAL A 367 35.24 -26.80 22.92
N ALA A 368 36.56 -26.58 22.88
CA ALA A 368 37.43 -26.65 24.06
C ALA A 368 37.20 -25.50 25.06
N GLY A 369 36.82 -24.31 24.58
CA GLY A 369 36.52 -23.15 25.42
C GLY A 369 35.13 -23.16 26.07
N ALA A 370 34.24 -24.08 25.69
CA ALA A 370 32.87 -24.19 26.21
C ALA A 370 32.76 -25.16 27.40
N GLY A 371 33.72 -25.11 28.34
CA GLY A 371 33.64 -25.82 29.62
C GLY A 371 32.38 -25.42 30.42
N PRO A 372 31.93 -26.25 31.37
CA PRO A 372 30.59 -26.14 31.96
C PRO A 372 30.41 -24.79 32.67
N SER A 373 29.49 -23.97 32.17
CA SER A 373 28.96 -22.84 32.93
C SER A 373 28.18 -23.41 34.11
N SER A 374 28.66 -23.11 35.32
CA SER A 374 28.02 -23.42 36.59
C SER A 374 26.60 -22.86 36.60
N GLY A 375 25.61 -23.76 36.65
CA GLY A 375 24.25 -23.43 37.06
C GLY A 375 24.30 -22.85 38.48
N SER A 376 23.89 -21.60 38.62
CA SER A 376 23.59 -20.99 39.91
C SER A 376 22.10 -21.19 40.12
N SER A 377 21.78 -21.97 41.15
CA SER A 377 20.42 -22.19 41.67
C SER A 377 19.80 -20.92 42.23
#